data_AF-A0A352WZY0-F1
#
_entry.id   AF-A0A352WZY0-F1
#
_cell.length_a   1.000
_cell.length_b   1.000
_cell.length_c   1.000
_cell.angle_alpha   90.00
_cell.angle_beta   90.00
_cell.angle_gamma   90.00
#
_symmetry.space_group_name_H-M   'P 1'
#
loop_
_entity.id
_entity.type
_entity.pdbx_description
1 polymer ?
#
loop_
_entity_poly.entity_id
_entity_poly.type
_entity_poly.pdbx_seq_one_letter_code
_entity_poly.pdbx_strand_id
1 'polypeptide(L)'
;MEKRSSFSGSVGFVLAAAGSAVGLGNIWRFPYLAAKDGGGRFLLIYIILALTFGFTLLMTEVAIGRKTKQSCLTAYGKLNKNWGFLGVLASIVPFIIMP
;
A
#
# COMPACT_ATOMS: atom_id res chain seq x y z
N MET A 1 -5.07 -13.86 25.44
CA MET A 1 -5.34 -13.11 24.19
C MET A 1 -5.03 -11.65 24.44
N GLU A 2 -3.89 -11.16 23.96
CA GLU A 2 -3.48 -9.77 24.11
C GLU A 2 -4.46 -8.85 23.35
N LYS A 3 -4.97 -7.81 24.02
CA LYS A 3 -5.81 -6.78 23.39
C LYS A 3 -4.94 -5.99 22.43
N ARG A 4 -5.06 -6.26 21.14
CA ARG A 4 -4.32 -5.55 20.09
C ARG A 4 -4.64 -4.06 20.14
N SER A 5 -3.60 -3.22 20.19
CA SER A 5 -3.75 -1.77 20.17
C SER A 5 -4.45 -1.35 18.88
N SER A 6 -5.59 -0.67 19.04
CA SER A 6 -6.31 -0.05 17.93
C SER A 6 -5.90 1.41 17.84
N PHE A 7 -5.84 1.95 16.62
CA PHE A 7 -5.65 3.39 16.45
C PHE A 7 -6.77 4.16 17.17
N SER A 8 -6.41 5.24 17.88
CA SER A 8 -7.32 6.06 18.68
C SER A 8 -8.37 6.79 17.82
N GLY A 9 -8.18 6.85 16.50
CA GLY A 9 -9.17 7.37 15.56
C GLY A 9 -8.83 7.11 14.10
N SER A 10 -9.84 7.18 13.22
CA SER A 10 -9.71 7.01 11.77
C SER A 10 -8.71 8.00 11.15
N VAL A 11 -8.61 9.21 11.70
CA VAL A 11 -7.67 10.24 11.24
C VAL A 11 -6.22 9.80 11.45
N GLY A 12 -5.89 9.23 12.61
CA GLY A 12 -4.55 8.74 12.89
C GLY A 12 -4.15 7.58 11.96
N PHE A 13 -5.09 6.69 11.66
CA PHE A 13 -4.86 5.60 10.70
C PHE A 13 -4.57 6.14 9.30
N VAL A 14 -5.37 7.10 8.83
CA VAL A 14 -5.18 7.72 7.50
C VAL A 14 -3.85 8.48 7.43
N LEU A 15 -3.49 9.23 8.48
CA LEU A 15 -2.21 9.96 8.54
C LEU A 15 -1.01 9.01 8.55
N ALA A 16 -1.06 7.92 9.31
CA ALA A 16 0.00 6.91 9.32
C ALA A 16 0.14 6.22 7.95
N ALA A 17 -0.98 5.88 7.30
CA ALA A 17 -0.97 5.31 5.96
C ALA A 17 -0.43 6.30 4.92
N ALA A 18 -0.85 7.57 4.99
CA ALA A 18 -0.37 8.63 4.10
C ALA A 18 1.14 8.87 4.28
N GLY A 19 1.63 8.94 5.52
CA GLY A 19 3.04 9.08 5.83
C GLY A 19 3.89 7.90 5.33
N SER A 20 3.35 6.68 5.35
CA SER A 20 4.02 5.51 4.77
C SER A 20 4.01 5.50 3.24
N ALA A 21 2.99 6.08 2.60
CA ALA A 21 2.83 6.07 1.15
C ALA A 21 3.64 7.19 0.45
N VAL A 22 3.84 8.33 1.12
CA VAL A 22 4.57 9.48 0.57
C VAL A 22 6.06 9.34 0.88
N GLY A 23 6.85 8.94 -0.12
CA GLY A 23 8.31 8.80 -0.01
C GLY A 23 9.08 9.78 -0.90
N LEU A 24 10.42 9.68 -0.86
CA LEU A 24 11.34 10.51 -1.66
C LEU A 24 10.94 10.53 -3.13
N GLY A 25 10.54 9.37 -3.69
CA GLY A 25 10.05 9.18 -5.05
C GLY A 25 9.02 10.21 -5.52
N ASN A 26 8.11 10.63 -4.64
CA ASN A 26 7.06 11.57 -4.99
C ASN A 26 7.57 13.01 -5.17
N ILE A 27 8.72 13.35 -4.58
CA ILE A 27 9.30 14.70 -4.57
C ILE A 27 10.19 14.95 -5.81
N TRP A 28 10.92 13.93 -6.26
CA TRP A 28 11.93 14.07 -7.34
C TRP A 28 11.63 13.27 -8.61
N ARG A 29 11.21 12.01 -8.49
CA ARG A 29 11.00 11.10 -9.61
C ARG A 29 9.69 11.43 -10.33
N PHE A 30 8.63 11.73 -9.57
CA PHE A 30 7.36 12.16 -10.14
C PHE A 30 7.48 13.42 -11.04
N PRO A 31 8.03 14.56 -10.57
CA PRO A 31 8.16 15.74 -11.43
C PRO A 31 9.13 15.51 -12.59
N TYR A 32 10.16 14.68 -12.42
CA TYR A 32 11.07 14.33 -13.52
C TYR A 32 10.35 13.56 -14.64
N LEU A 33 9.58 12.51 -14.30
CA LEU A 33 8.81 11.77 -15.29
C LEU A 33 7.72 12.63 -15.91
N ALA A 34 7.02 13.44 -15.10
CA ALA A 34 6.01 14.36 -15.62
C ALA A 34 6.62 15.35 -16.61
N ALA A 35 7.78 15.94 -16.32
CA ALA A 35 8.45 16.85 -17.24
C ALA A 35 8.94 16.16 -18.52
N LYS A 36 9.41 14.90 -18.43
CA LYS A 36 9.97 14.14 -19.56
C LYS A 36 8.90 13.54 -20.48
N ASP A 37 7.83 12.98 -19.93
CA ASP A 37 6.82 12.20 -20.65
C ASP A 37 5.60 13.04 -21.08
N GLY A 38 5.82 14.31 -21.44
CA GLY A 38 4.78 15.16 -22.03
C GLY A 38 3.85 15.84 -21.02
N GLY A 39 4.30 16.07 -19.79
CA GLY A 39 3.68 16.99 -18.82
C GLY A 39 2.25 16.64 -18.46
N GLY A 40 1.30 17.42 -18.99
CA GLY A 40 -0.12 17.27 -18.70
C GLY A 40 -0.74 15.97 -19.21
N ARG A 41 -0.21 15.37 -20.29
CA ARG A 41 -0.70 14.07 -20.79
C ARG A 41 -0.33 12.94 -19.83
N PHE A 42 0.90 12.96 -19.32
CA PHE A 42 1.33 12.04 -18.27
C PHE A 42 0.47 12.19 -17.02
N LEU A 43 0.18 13.42 -16.60
CA LEU A 43 -0.64 13.68 -15.41
C LEU A 43 -2.07 13.13 -15.53
N LEU A 44 -2.71 13.29 -16.69
CA LEU A 44 -4.05 12.74 -16.93
C LEU A 44 -4.08 11.21 -16.82
N ILE A 45 -3.14 10.53 -17.48
CA ILE A 45 -3.04 9.06 -17.43
C ILE A 45 -2.71 8.62 -16.00
N TYR A 46 -1.80 9.32 -15.31
CA TYR A 46 -1.44 9.05 -13.93
C TYR A 46 -2.65 9.13 -13.00
N ILE A 47 -3.49 10.16 -13.11
CA ILE A 47 -4.70 10.32 -12.29
C ILE A 47 -5.68 9.17 -12.56
N ILE A 48 -5.91 8.81 -13.82
CA ILE A 48 -6.81 7.70 -14.17
C ILE A 48 -6.31 6.38 -13.58
N LEU A 49 -5.02 6.08 -13.70
CA LEU A 49 -4.42 4.86 -13.14
C LEU A 49 -4.43 4.88 -11.60
N ALA A 50 -4.17 6.02 -10.98
CA ALA A 50 -4.19 6.17 -9.53
C ALA A 50 -5.60 5.95 -8.96
N LEU A 51 -6.63 6.52 -9.60
CA LEU A 51 -8.03 6.38 -9.17
C LEU A 51 -8.61 4.99 -9.44
N THR A 52 -8.09 4.26 -10.42
CA THR A 52 -8.54 2.91 -10.74
C THR A 52 -7.70 1.88 -9.99
N PHE A 53 -6.51 1.57 -10.49
CA PHE A 53 -5.63 0.56 -9.91
C PHE A 53 -5.17 0.92 -8.50
N GLY A 54 -4.73 2.16 -8.29
CA GLY A 54 -4.24 2.59 -6.97
C GLY A 54 -5.32 2.49 -5.90
N PHE A 55 -6.51 3.02 -6.17
CA PHE A 55 -7.64 2.98 -5.24
C PHE A 55 -8.15 1.55 -5.01
N THR A 56 -8.31 0.74 -6.06
CA THR A 56 -8.78 -0.65 -5.93
C THR A 56 -7.80 -1.50 -5.12
N LEU A 57 -6.49 -1.35 -5.35
CA LEU A 57 -5.46 -2.07 -4.58
C LEU A 57 -5.46 -1.65 -3.11
N LEU A 58 -5.49 -0.33 -2.85
CA LEU A 58 -5.52 0.19 -1.48
C LEU A 58 -6.78 -0.30 -0.73
N MET A 59 -7.94 -0.25 -1.36
CA MET A 59 -9.18 -0.75 -0.76
C MET A 59 -9.13 -2.25 -0.49
N THR A 60 -8.55 -3.02 -1.41
CA THR A 60 -8.38 -4.48 -1.25
C THR A 60 -7.50 -4.79 -0.04
N GLU A 61 -6.36 -4.10 0.09
CA GLU A 61 -5.41 -4.34 1.18
C GLU A 61 -5.99 -3.94 2.54
N VAL A 62 -6.67 -2.79 2.61
CA VAL A 62 -7.37 -2.35 3.82
C VAL A 62 -8.50 -3.32 4.19
N ALA A 63 -9.27 -3.82 3.22
CA ALA A 63 -10.34 -4.79 3.46
C ALA A 63 -9.80 -6.13 4.01
N ILE A 64 -8.72 -6.65 3.42
CA ILE A 64 -8.05 -7.88 3.88
C ILE A 64 -7.51 -7.68 5.30
N GLY A 65 -6.84 -6.56 5.56
CA GLY A 65 -6.32 -6.20 6.88
C GLY A 65 -7.41 -6.12 7.95
N ARG A 66 -8.55 -5.49 7.64
CA ARG A 66 -9.70 -5.38 8.57
C ARG A 66 -10.40 -6.71 8.81
N LYS A 67 -10.52 -7.56 7.78
CA LYS A 67 -11.18 -8.88 7.88
C LYS A 67 -10.33 -9.88 8.67
N THR A 68 -9.03 -9.92 8.42
CA THR A 68 -8.13 -10.91 9.03
C THR A 68 -7.58 -10.46 10.38
N LYS A 69 -7.45 -9.15 10.59
CA LYS A 69 -6.78 -8.51 11.74
C LYS A 69 -5.43 -9.18 12.05
N GLN A 70 -4.72 -9.64 11.02
CA GLN A 70 -3.46 -10.37 11.13
C GLN A 70 -2.41 -9.72 10.22
N SER A 71 -1.15 -9.99 10.52
CA SER A 71 -0.02 -9.50 9.73
C SER A 71 -0.03 -10.08 8.32
N CYS A 72 0.59 -9.41 7.36
CA CYS A 72 0.62 -9.81 5.95
C CYS A 72 1.05 -11.27 5.75
N LEU A 73 1.96 -11.78 6.58
CA LEU A 73 2.43 -13.17 6.55
C LEU A 73 1.32 -14.21 6.76
N THR A 74 0.37 -13.94 7.66
CA THR A 74 -0.68 -14.89 8.05
C THR A 74 -2.05 -14.53 7.44
N ALA A 75 -2.26 -13.27 7.08
CA ALA A 75 -3.51 -12.77 6.53
C ALA A 75 -3.92 -13.49 5.23
N TYR A 76 -2.98 -13.68 4.30
CA TYR A 76 -3.23 -14.40 3.05
C TYR A 76 -3.50 -15.89 3.28
N GLY A 77 -2.78 -16.53 4.20
CA GLY A 77 -3.01 -17.93 4.57
C GLY A 77 -4.37 -18.18 5.24
N LYS A 78 -4.93 -17.18 5.93
CA LYS A 78 -6.30 -17.22 6.47
C LYS A 78 -7.38 -17.07 5.41
N LEU A 79 -7.11 -16.37 4.31
CA LEU A 79 -8.04 -16.26 3.19
C LEU A 79 -8.04 -17.55 2.36
N ASN A 80 -6.86 -18.08 2.05
CA ASN A 80 -6.71 -19.31 1.31
C ASN A 80 -5.36 -19.98 1.62
N LYS A 81 -5.36 -21.26 1.99
CA LYS A 81 -4.16 -21.99 2.45
C LYS A 81 -3.05 -22.03 1.38
N ASN A 82 -3.42 -22.00 0.09
CA ASN A 82 -2.48 -21.97 -1.03
C ASN A 82 -1.87 -20.57 -1.30
N TRP A 83 -2.47 -19.50 -0.76
CA TRP A 83 -2.01 -18.13 -0.97
C TRP A 83 -1.08 -17.65 0.15
N GLY A 84 -0.72 -18.52 1.09
CA GLY A 84 0.24 -18.21 2.15
C GLY A 84 1.61 -17.76 1.63
N PHE A 85 2.02 -18.23 0.45
CA PHE A 85 3.26 -17.81 -0.20
C PHE A 85 3.27 -16.31 -0.56
N LEU A 86 2.12 -15.72 -0.92
CA LEU A 86 2.03 -14.27 -1.16
C LEU A 86 2.38 -13.46 0.09
N GLY A 87 1.99 -13.95 1.28
CA GLY A 87 2.33 -13.30 2.55
C GLY A 87 3.83 -13.28 2.83
N VAL A 88 4.50 -14.39 2.52
CA VAL A 88 5.97 -14.52 2.66
C VAL A 88 6.68 -13.56 1.71
N LEU A 89 6.27 -13.53 0.44
CA LEU A 89 6.82 -12.58 -0.53
C LEU A 89 6.61 -11.13 -0.10
N ALA A 90 5.39 -10.76 0.32
CA ALA A 90 5.08 -9.41 0.76
C ALA A 90 5.91 -8.96 1.97
N SER A 91 6.32 -9.89 2.85
CA SER A 91 7.20 -9.59 3.97
C SER A 91 8.68 -9.53 3.60
N ILE A 92 9.13 -10.28 2.58
CA ILE A 92 10.54 -10.26 2.12
C ILE A 92 10.87 -8.99 1.34
N VAL A 93 9.94 -8.50 0.50
CA VAL A 93 10.15 -7.29 -0.33
C VAL A 93 10.67 -6.09 0.48
N PRO A 94 10.03 -5.65 1.58
CA PRO A 94 10.53 -4.52 2.35
C PRO A 94 11.89 -4.79 3.01
N PHE A 95 12.20 -6.04 3.38
CA PHE A 95 13.53 -6.43 3.88
C PHE A 95 14.63 -6.33 2.82
N ILE A 96 14.30 -6.44 1.54
CA ILE A 96 15.26 -6.25 0.45
C ILE A 96 15.45 -4.77 0.14
N ILE A 97 14.37 -3.99 0.23
CA ILE A 97 14.38 -2.54 -0.07
C ILE A 97 15.11 -1.76 1.03
N MET A 98 14.94 -2.16 2.29
CA MET A 98 15.58 -1.57 3.44
C MET A 98 16.80 -2.42 3.80
N PRO A 99 18.04 -2.04 3.41
CA PRO A 99 19.24 -2.78 3.77
C PRO A 99 19.48 -2.79 5.28
#